data_AF-A0A7X5SC25-F1
#
_entry.id   AF-A0A7X5SC25-F1
#
_cell.length_a   1.000
_cell.length_b   1.000
_cell.length_c   1.000
_cell.angle_alpha   90.00
_cell.angle_beta   90.00
_cell.angle_gamma   90.00
#
_symmetry.space_group_name_H-M   'P 1'
#
loop_
_entity.id
_entity.type
_entity.pdbx_description
1 polymer ?
#
loop_
_entity_poly.entity_id
_entity_poly.type
_entity_poly.pdbx_seq_one_letter_code
_entity_poly.pdbx_strand_id
1 'polypeptide(L)'
;SLLHVLEHAGISTLWRDNQSGCKGVCDGLDIQKLDDATTPGLCADGRCMDEILLSDLAAQVRAKPGDRVVVLHQLGSHGPSYFERYPAQFERFKPVCKTADLGSCSRQNIVNAY
;
A
#
# COMPACT_ATOMS: atom_id res chain seq x y z
N SER A 1 -8.95 16.74 -8.31
CA SER A 1 -7.55 16.50 -7.88
C SER A 1 -6.61 16.57 -9.08
N LEU A 2 -5.28 16.45 -8.91
CA LEU A 2 -4.35 16.35 -10.04
C LEU A 2 -4.76 15.26 -11.05
N LEU A 3 -5.24 14.11 -10.55
CA LEU A 3 -5.67 12.99 -11.39
C LEU A 3 -6.87 13.34 -12.29
N HIS A 4 -7.78 14.19 -11.82
CA HIS A 4 -8.91 14.66 -12.64
C HIS A 4 -8.46 15.57 -13.78
N VAL A 5 -7.43 16.38 -13.56
CA VAL A 5 -6.85 17.24 -14.60
C VAL A 5 -6.18 16.38 -15.67
N LEU A 6 -5.48 15.31 -15.26
CA LEU A 6 -4.87 14.36 -16.19
C LEU A 6 -5.92 13.65 -17.06
N GLU A 7 -6.99 13.14 -16.45
CA GLU A 7 -8.11 12.54 -17.18
C GLU A 7 -8.76 13.53 -18.15
N HIS A 8 -8.99 14.78 -17.70
CA HIS A 8 -9.54 15.82 -18.56
C HIS A 8 -8.64 16.13 -19.77
N ALA A 9 -7.32 15.99 -19.62
CA ALA A 9 -6.33 16.17 -20.68
C ALA A 9 -6.13 14.91 -21.56
N GLY A 10 -6.85 13.81 -21.29
CA GLY A 10 -6.73 12.55 -22.03
C GLY A 10 -5.61 11.62 -21.57
N ILE A 11 -4.98 11.88 -20.42
CA ILE A 11 -4.02 10.98 -19.78
C ILE A 11 -4.79 10.11 -18.80
N SER A 12 -4.91 8.82 -19.11
CA SER A 12 -5.66 7.89 -18.26
C SER A 12 -5.01 7.73 -16.88
N THR A 13 -5.82 7.49 -15.86
CA THR A 13 -5.37 7.31 -14.49
C THR A 13 -5.85 6.00 -13.89
N LEU A 14 -5.11 5.47 -12.90
CA LEU A 14 -5.55 4.36 -12.07
C LEU A 14 -5.02 4.54 -10.66
N TRP A 15 -5.92 4.44 -9.68
CA TRP A 15 -5.54 4.37 -8.27
C TRP A 15 -5.55 2.93 -7.78
N ARG A 16 -4.41 2.39 -7.34
CA ARG A 16 -4.33 1.08 -6.69
C ARG A 16 -4.09 1.29 -5.20
N ASP A 17 -5.00 0.79 -4.38
CA ASP A 17 -5.04 1.06 -2.95
C ASP A 17 -4.77 -0.20 -2.14
N ASN A 18 -3.79 -0.15 -1.24
CA ASN A 18 -3.57 -1.15 -0.19
C ASN A 18 -3.68 -0.49 1.20
N GLN A 19 -4.59 0.47 1.32
CA GLN A 19 -4.76 1.30 2.49
C GLN A 19 -6.26 1.47 2.75
N SER A 20 -6.64 2.39 3.61
CA SER A 20 -8.03 2.74 3.92
C SER A 20 -8.68 3.68 2.89
N GLY A 21 -8.29 3.59 1.61
CA GLY A 21 -8.84 4.38 0.51
C GLY A 21 -8.12 5.69 0.19
N CYS A 22 -8.52 6.30 -0.94
CA CYS A 22 -7.87 7.47 -1.55
C CYS A 22 -8.27 8.84 -0.98
N LYS A 23 -9.09 8.87 0.09
CA LYS A 23 -9.49 10.11 0.80
C LYS A 23 -10.09 11.20 -0.12
N GLY A 24 -10.91 10.80 -1.08
CA GLY A 24 -11.57 11.71 -2.03
C GLY A 24 -10.74 12.10 -3.26
N VAL A 25 -9.44 11.77 -3.30
CA VAL A 25 -8.54 12.16 -4.40
C VAL A 25 -8.90 11.48 -5.72
N CYS A 26 -9.43 10.26 -5.63
CA CYS A 26 -9.77 9.39 -6.76
C CYS A 26 -11.28 9.28 -7.04
N ASP A 27 -12.11 10.12 -6.42
CA ASP A 27 -13.57 10.03 -6.58
C ASP A 27 -13.98 10.17 -8.06
N GLY A 28 -14.78 9.22 -8.55
CA GLY A 28 -15.20 9.19 -9.96
C GLY A 28 -14.11 8.77 -10.95
N LEU A 29 -12.93 8.35 -10.48
CA LEU A 29 -11.83 7.80 -11.30
C LEU A 29 -11.72 6.27 -11.15
N ASP A 30 -10.91 5.63 -12.02
CA ASP A 30 -10.65 4.19 -11.94
C ASP A 30 -9.83 3.85 -10.67
N ILE A 31 -10.33 2.89 -9.89
CA ILE A 31 -9.73 2.45 -8.62
C ILE A 31 -9.76 0.93 -8.50
N GLN A 32 -8.65 0.37 -7.99
CA GLN A 32 -8.55 -1.00 -7.50
C GLN A 32 -8.24 -0.98 -6.01
N LYS A 33 -9.15 -1.54 -5.21
CA LYS A 33 -8.93 -1.82 -3.79
C LYS A 33 -8.33 -3.22 -3.66
N LEU A 34 -7.19 -3.30 -2.98
CA LEU A 34 -6.39 -4.52 -2.83
C LEU A 34 -6.07 -4.81 -1.35
N ASP A 35 -6.59 -3.98 -0.44
CA ASP A 35 -6.41 -4.07 1.00
C ASP A 35 -7.14 -5.29 1.61
N ASP A 36 -8.19 -5.78 0.96
CA ASP A 36 -8.97 -6.96 1.35
C ASP A 36 -8.73 -8.19 0.43
N ALA A 37 -7.69 -8.15 -0.40
CA ALA A 37 -7.35 -9.26 -1.27
C ALA A 37 -6.98 -10.53 -0.46
N THR A 38 -7.10 -11.69 -1.10
CA THR A 38 -6.87 -13.00 -0.46
C THR A 38 -5.67 -13.73 -1.04
N THR A 39 -4.73 -13.00 -1.65
CA THR A 39 -3.55 -13.59 -2.31
C THR A 39 -2.64 -14.31 -1.31
N PRO A 40 -2.46 -15.64 -1.44
CA PRO A 40 -1.63 -16.40 -0.51
C PRO A 40 -0.20 -15.87 -0.46
N GLY A 41 0.34 -15.73 0.76
CA GLY A 41 1.70 -15.25 1.01
C GLY A 41 1.85 -13.73 1.02
N LEU A 42 0.93 -12.98 0.41
CA LEU A 42 0.91 -11.51 0.47
C LEU A 42 -0.13 -10.98 1.46
N CYS A 43 -1.24 -11.70 1.62
CA CYS A 43 -2.36 -11.29 2.43
C CYS A 43 -2.67 -12.31 3.53
N ALA A 44 -2.91 -11.82 4.74
CA ALA A 44 -3.30 -12.61 5.91
C ALA A 44 -4.11 -11.75 6.87
N ASP A 45 -5.10 -12.33 7.56
CA ASP A 45 -5.88 -11.67 8.62
C ASP A 45 -6.51 -10.32 8.20
N GLY A 46 -6.99 -10.23 6.95
CA GLY A 46 -7.64 -9.03 6.43
C GLY A 46 -6.69 -7.86 6.13
N ARG A 47 -5.40 -8.15 5.95
CA ARG A 47 -4.39 -7.18 5.50
C ARG A 47 -3.49 -7.76 4.42
N CYS A 48 -2.89 -6.91 3.61
CA CYS A 48 -1.91 -7.29 2.61
C CYS A 48 -0.58 -6.52 2.73
N MET A 49 0.51 -7.18 2.39
CA MET A 49 1.79 -6.52 2.11
C MET A 49 1.67 -5.67 0.85
N ASP A 50 2.36 -4.53 0.79
CA ASP A 50 2.28 -3.59 -0.34
C ASP A 50 2.70 -4.18 -1.69
N GLU A 51 3.40 -5.31 -1.69
CA GLU A 51 3.71 -6.08 -2.90
C GLU A 51 2.44 -6.52 -3.66
N ILE A 52 1.26 -6.57 -3.01
CA ILE A 52 -0.02 -6.82 -3.69
C ILE A 52 -0.32 -5.78 -4.78
N LEU A 53 0.15 -4.54 -4.61
CA LEU A 53 0.00 -3.46 -5.58
C LEU A 53 0.73 -3.73 -6.90
N LEU A 54 1.65 -4.69 -6.91
CA LEU A 54 2.39 -5.11 -8.11
C LEU A 54 1.71 -6.25 -8.87
N SER A 55 0.75 -6.95 -8.24
CA SER A 55 -0.01 -8.02 -8.86
C SER A 55 -0.66 -7.52 -10.16
N ASP A 56 -0.40 -8.17 -11.28
CA ASP A 56 -0.90 -7.80 -12.62
C ASP A 56 -0.59 -6.36 -13.09
N LEU A 57 0.31 -5.63 -12.42
CA LEU A 57 0.54 -4.20 -12.69
C LEU A 57 0.92 -3.93 -14.14
N ALA A 58 1.70 -4.81 -14.75
CA ALA A 58 2.10 -4.67 -16.14
C ALA A 58 0.91 -4.72 -17.10
N ALA A 59 -0.07 -5.59 -16.87
CA ALA A 59 -1.28 -5.64 -17.69
C ALA A 59 -2.16 -4.42 -17.40
N GLN A 60 -2.28 -4.03 -16.12
CA GLN A 60 -3.00 -2.82 -15.74
C GLN A 60 -2.45 -1.60 -16.45
N VAL A 61 -1.13 -1.36 -16.44
CA VAL A 61 -0.50 -0.23 -17.16
C VAL A 61 -0.86 -0.23 -18.65
N ARG A 62 -0.92 -1.40 -19.30
CA ARG A 62 -1.21 -1.55 -20.74
C ARG A 62 -2.71 -1.60 -21.10
N ALA A 63 -3.62 -1.59 -20.13
CA ALA A 63 -5.05 -1.80 -20.37
C ALA A 63 -5.74 -0.64 -21.13
N LYS A 64 -5.07 0.51 -21.26
CA LYS A 64 -5.55 1.69 -22.00
C LYS A 64 -4.45 2.15 -22.97
N PRO A 65 -4.79 2.60 -24.18
CA PRO A 65 -3.81 3.19 -25.10
C PRO A 65 -3.37 4.58 -24.60
N GLY A 66 -2.19 5.02 -25.05
CA GLY A 66 -1.66 6.35 -24.73
C GLY A 66 -0.97 6.44 -23.37
N ASP A 67 -0.75 7.66 -22.91
CA ASP A 67 -0.09 7.92 -21.63
C ASP A 67 -1.01 7.56 -20.46
N ARG A 68 -0.38 7.06 -19.39
CA ARG A 68 -1.09 6.66 -18.18
C ARG A 68 -0.31 6.97 -16.92
N VAL A 69 -1.02 7.45 -15.91
CA VAL A 69 -0.49 7.61 -14.55
C VAL A 69 -1.15 6.58 -13.64
N VAL A 70 -0.34 5.68 -13.07
CA VAL A 70 -0.81 4.70 -12.08
C VAL A 70 -0.27 5.09 -10.70
N VAL A 71 -1.16 5.28 -9.74
CA VAL A 71 -0.82 5.55 -8.35
C VAL A 71 -0.85 4.24 -7.57
N LEU A 72 0.23 3.95 -6.85
CA LEU A 72 0.30 2.83 -5.90
C LEU A 72 0.26 3.41 -4.49
N HIS A 73 -0.89 3.33 -3.83
CA HIS A 73 -1.09 3.86 -2.48
C HIS A 73 -0.84 2.78 -1.44
N GLN A 74 0.32 2.89 -0.81
CA GLN A 74 0.87 1.92 0.14
C GLN A 74 0.27 2.05 1.55
N LEU A 75 0.25 0.93 2.26
CA LEU A 75 0.16 0.91 3.72
C LEU A 75 1.44 1.46 4.34
N GLY A 76 2.60 1.08 3.79
CA GLY A 76 3.91 1.54 4.23
C GLY A 76 4.17 1.25 5.70
N SER A 77 4.80 2.17 6.41
CA SER A 77 5.13 2.04 7.84
C SER A 77 3.96 2.42 8.76
N HIS A 78 2.70 2.17 8.37
CA HIS A 78 1.55 2.53 9.20
C HIS A 78 1.56 1.74 10.53
N GLY A 79 1.63 2.49 11.63
CA GLY A 79 1.60 1.94 12.98
C GLY A 79 0.18 1.63 13.50
N PRO A 80 0.04 1.24 14.77
CA PRO A 80 1.13 1.00 15.71
C PRO A 80 1.88 -0.32 15.45
N SER A 81 1.30 -1.24 14.66
CA SER A 81 1.89 -2.56 14.39
C SER A 81 2.98 -2.54 13.31
N TYR A 82 4.07 -1.78 13.52
CA TYR A 82 5.17 -1.69 12.55
C TYR A 82 5.77 -3.05 12.18
N PHE A 83 5.85 -3.97 13.14
CA PHE A 83 6.36 -5.35 12.97
C PHE A 83 5.58 -6.18 11.93
N GLU A 84 4.42 -5.71 11.49
CA GLU A 84 3.57 -6.37 10.50
C GLU A 84 3.69 -5.75 9.10
N ARG A 85 4.54 -4.73 8.93
CA ARG A 85 4.68 -3.97 7.67
C ARG A 85 5.78 -4.52 6.76
N TYR A 86 6.48 -5.56 7.20
CA TYR A 86 7.60 -6.15 6.45
C TYR A 86 7.67 -7.69 6.63
N PRO A 87 8.14 -8.43 5.61
CA PRO A 87 8.49 -9.84 5.75
C PRO A 87 9.75 -10.04 6.61
N ALA A 88 9.88 -11.23 7.20
CA ALA A 88 10.97 -11.58 8.12
C ALA A 88 12.38 -11.31 7.58
N GLN A 89 12.60 -11.40 6.27
CA GLN A 89 13.87 -11.10 5.60
C GLN A 89 14.32 -9.63 5.71
N PHE A 90 13.40 -8.71 6.02
CA PHE A 90 13.71 -7.29 6.24
C PHE A 90 13.85 -6.93 7.73
N GLU A 91 13.65 -7.87 8.66
CA GLU A 91 13.88 -7.66 10.10
C GLU A 91 15.39 -7.61 10.40
N ARG A 92 16.08 -6.55 9.98
CA ARG A 92 17.55 -6.40 10.11
C ARG A 92 17.95 -5.77 11.44
N PHE A 93 17.21 -4.75 11.89
CA PHE A 93 17.48 -4.08 13.16
C PHE A 93 16.77 -4.83 14.29
N LYS A 94 17.51 -5.19 15.35
CA LYS A 94 16.99 -6.04 16.42
C LYS A 94 17.47 -5.55 17.80
N PRO A 95 16.67 -5.76 18.86
CA PRO A 95 15.33 -6.36 18.87
C PRO A 95 14.24 -5.37 18.39
N VAL A 96 13.10 -5.87 17.89
CA VAL A 96 11.95 -5.06 17.43
C VAL A 96 10.78 -5.12 18.42
N CYS A 97 9.91 -4.11 18.40
CA CYS A 97 8.65 -4.10 19.16
C CYS A 97 7.60 -4.94 18.44
N LYS A 98 7.25 -6.13 18.97
CA LYS A 98 6.27 -7.08 18.38
C LYS A 98 4.88 -6.97 19.01
N THR A 99 4.41 -5.75 19.22
CA THR A 99 3.10 -5.44 19.80
C THR A 99 2.59 -4.10 19.30
N ALA A 100 1.26 -3.96 19.22
CA ALA A 100 0.59 -2.68 18.94
C ALA A 100 0.63 -1.72 20.14
N ASP A 101 0.87 -2.23 21.36
CA ASP A 101 1.04 -1.41 22.56
C ASP A 101 2.48 -0.86 22.62
N LEU A 102 2.74 0.20 21.84
CA LEU A 102 4.05 0.84 21.78
C LEU A 102 4.55 1.35 23.15
N GLY A 103 3.64 1.65 24.09
CA GLY A 103 4.01 2.11 25.43
C GLY A 103 4.73 1.05 26.27
N SER A 104 4.54 -0.23 25.94
CA SER A 104 5.24 -1.36 26.58
C SER A 104 6.66 -1.59 26.05
N CYS A 105 7.06 -0.92 24.97
CA CYS A 105 8.33 -1.12 24.29
C CYS A 105 9.35 -0.01 24.61
N SER A 106 10.64 -0.36 24.54
CA SER A 106 11.69 0.67 24.49
C SER A 106 11.56 1.47 23.19
N ARG A 107 11.91 2.76 23.23
CA ARG A 107 11.97 3.61 22.03
C ARG A 107 12.83 2.98 20.93
N GLN A 108 13.96 2.35 21.29
CA GLN A 108 14.84 1.72 20.31
C GLN A 108 14.19 0.51 19.64
N ASN A 109 13.39 -0.28 20.37
CA ASN A 109 12.68 -1.42 19.78
C ASN A 109 11.61 -0.97 18.78
N ILE A 110 10.97 0.17 19.02
CA ILE A 110 10.01 0.79 18.09
C ILE A 110 10.76 1.29 16.85
N VAL A 111 11.87 2.02 17.04
CA VAL A 111 12.72 2.50 15.93
C VAL A 111 13.27 1.35 15.08
N ASN A 112 13.62 0.22 15.70
CA ASN A 112 14.10 -0.95 14.95
C ASN A 112 12.99 -1.60 14.09
N ALA A 113 11.72 -1.45 14.48
CA ALA A 113 10.57 -1.97 13.74
C ALA A 113 10.09 -1.02 12.63
N TYR A 114 10.33 0.29 12.77
CA TYR A 114 9.94 1.32 11.81
C TYR A 114 10.94 1.40 10.64
#